data_AF-A0A9D2EUD0-F1
#
_entry.id   AF-A0A9D2EUD0-F1
#
_cell.length_a   1.000
_cell.length_b   1.000
_cell.length_c   1.000
_cell.angle_alpha   90.00
_cell.angle_beta   90.00
_cell.angle_gamma   90.00
#
_symmetry.space_group_name_H-M   'P 1'
#
loop_
_entity.id
_entity.type
_entity.pdbx_description
1 polymer ?
#
loop_
_entity_poly.entity_id
_entity_poly.type
_entity_poly.pdbx_seq_one_letter_code
_entity_poly.pdbx_strand_id
1 'polypeptide(L)'
;NAEDGAEEAVFVPERFDVHVNYARLTKKATVNVATSTDVAYITINGTRVDPGRAGSTYSFALSFKKITKGTAFEVIAYNSDGVASEIYTAIAE
;
A
#
# COMPACT_ATOMS: atom_id res chain seq x y z
N ASN A 1 4.35 13.14 -34.17
CA ASN A 1 3.05 12.88 -33.50
C ASN A 1 3.34 12.97 -32.02
N ALA A 2 2.60 13.82 -31.30
CA ALA A 2 2.96 14.33 -29.98
C ALA A 2 3.29 13.22 -28.96
N GLU A 3 4.44 13.36 -28.30
CA GLU A 3 4.76 12.71 -27.04
C GLU A 3 3.97 13.44 -25.95
N ASP A 4 2.68 13.13 -25.83
CA ASP A 4 1.87 13.50 -24.67
C ASP A 4 1.89 12.32 -23.70
N GLY A 5 3.08 12.05 -23.17
CA GLY A 5 3.21 11.31 -21.93
C GLY A 5 2.90 12.31 -20.83
N ALA A 6 1.61 12.52 -20.53
CA ALA A 6 1.24 13.14 -19.27
C ALA A 6 1.93 12.33 -18.18
N GLU A 7 3.02 12.87 -17.63
CA GLU A 7 3.52 12.45 -16.32
C GLU A 7 2.38 12.79 -15.37
N GLU A 8 1.39 11.89 -15.24
CA GLU A 8 0.41 11.96 -14.17
C GLU A 8 1.23 12.20 -12.93
N ALA A 9 1.07 13.37 -12.29
CA ALA A 9 1.92 13.76 -11.18
C ALA A 9 1.83 12.66 -10.12
N VAL A 10 2.83 11.79 -10.05
CA VAL A 10 2.79 10.65 -9.17
C VAL A 10 3.21 11.13 -7.79
N PHE A 11 2.36 10.91 -6.81
CA PHE A 11 2.69 11.24 -5.44
C PHE A 11 3.75 10.27 -4.93
N VAL A 12 4.94 10.77 -4.58
CA VAL A 12 5.99 9.95 -3.99
C VAL A 12 6.03 10.22 -2.48
N PRO A 13 5.58 9.27 -1.64
CA PRO A 13 5.65 9.45 -0.20
C PRO A 13 7.09 9.48 0.29
N GLU A 14 7.38 10.31 1.31
CA GLU A 14 8.74 10.43 1.85
C GLU A 14 9.26 9.11 2.42
N ARG A 15 8.35 8.29 2.95
CA ARG A 15 8.64 6.94 3.45
C ARG A 15 7.49 6.03 3.05
N PHE A 16 7.85 4.86 2.53
CA PHE A 16 6.91 3.80 2.22
C PHE A 16 7.57 2.45 2.46
N ASP A 17 7.17 1.78 3.54
CA ASP A 17 7.65 0.46 3.91
C ASP A 17 6.47 -0.51 3.86
N VAL A 18 6.54 -1.51 2.99
CA VAL A 18 5.49 -2.52 2.84
C VAL A 18 6.02 -3.88 3.26
N HIS A 19 5.29 -4.53 4.15
CA HIS A 19 5.64 -5.83 4.69
C HIS A 19 4.42 -6.75 4.73
N VAL A 20 4.52 -7.91 4.10
CA VAL A 20 3.45 -8.91 4.12
C VAL A 20 3.82 -10.03 5.07
N ASN A 21 3.04 -10.18 6.13
CA ASN A 21 3.17 -11.30 7.05
C ASN A 21 2.18 -12.39 6.66
N TYR A 22 2.69 -13.51 6.14
CA TYR A 22 1.88 -14.67 5.80
C TYR A 22 1.95 -15.78 6.85
N ALA A 23 0.82 -16.04 7.48
CA ALA A 23 0.62 -17.14 8.40
C ALA A 23 0.17 -18.40 7.64
N ARG A 24 1.12 -19.28 7.34
CA ARG A 24 0.89 -20.54 6.59
C ARG A 24 -0.19 -21.44 7.20
N LEU A 25 -0.23 -21.54 8.53
CA LEU A 25 -1.18 -22.42 9.24
C LEU A 25 -2.63 -21.99 9.06
N THR A 26 -2.88 -20.67 9.06
CA THR A 26 -4.23 -20.09 8.94
C THR A 26 -4.54 -19.60 7.54
N LYS A 27 -3.59 -19.73 6.58
CA LYS A 27 -3.67 -19.17 5.23
C LYS A 27 -4.10 -17.71 5.26
N LYS A 28 -3.56 -16.95 6.21
CA LYS A 28 -3.87 -15.54 6.44
C LYS A 28 -2.65 -14.72 6.06
N ALA A 29 -2.82 -13.75 5.18
CA ALA A 29 -1.80 -12.74 4.88
C ALA A 29 -2.20 -11.43 5.54
N THR A 30 -1.27 -10.73 6.17
CA THR A 30 -1.48 -9.39 6.72
C THR A 30 -0.49 -8.46 6.04
N VAL A 31 -1.01 -7.58 5.20
CA VAL A 31 -0.21 -6.52 4.57
C VAL A 31 -0.13 -5.38 5.56
N ASN A 32 1.06 -5.10 6.05
CA ASN A 32 1.37 -3.96 6.91
C ASN A 32 2.14 -2.96 6.06
N VAL A 33 1.71 -1.70 6.10
CA VAL A 33 2.35 -0.62 5.37
C VAL A 33 2.62 0.48 6.38
N ALA A 34 3.84 0.98 6.41
CA ALA A 34 4.21 2.13 7.23
C ALA A 34 4.66 3.26 6.30
N THR A 35 4.04 4.42 6.43
CA THR A 35 4.34 5.58 5.61
C THR A 35 4.60 6.82 6.46
N SER A 36 5.13 7.85 5.82
CA SER A 36 5.16 9.20 6.37
C SER A 36 3.75 9.81 6.42
N THR A 37 3.61 10.95 7.11
CA THR A 37 2.33 11.61 7.40
C THR A 37 1.73 12.40 6.24
N ASP A 38 2.47 12.54 5.14
CA ASP A 38 2.02 13.10 3.86
C ASP A 38 1.00 12.20 3.14
N VAL A 39 0.99 10.89 3.45
CA VAL A 39 0.00 9.93 2.95
C VAL A 39 -1.32 10.11 3.70
N ALA A 40 -2.42 10.35 2.99
CA ALA A 40 -3.75 10.45 3.58
C ALA A 40 -4.42 9.10 3.77
N TYR A 41 -4.33 8.22 2.77
CA TYR A 41 -4.83 6.84 2.83
C TYR A 41 -4.10 5.97 1.81
N ILE A 42 -4.25 4.65 1.92
CA ILE A 42 -3.76 3.73 0.90
C ILE A 42 -4.88 2.84 0.40
N THR A 43 -4.66 2.17 -0.72
CA THR A 43 -5.49 1.05 -1.17
C THR A 43 -4.64 -0.20 -1.29
N ILE A 44 -5.15 -1.34 -0.81
CA ILE A 44 -4.51 -2.65 -0.93
C ILE A 44 -5.44 -3.56 -1.72
N ASN A 45 -5.04 -4.01 -2.92
CA ASN A 45 -5.89 -4.73 -3.88
C ASN A 45 -7.25 -4.04 -4.10
N GLY A 46 -7.23 -2.72 -4.29
CA GLY A 46 -8.44 -1.89 -4.45
C GLY A 46 -9.27 -1.66 -3.18
N THR A 47 -8.89 -2.23 -2.04
CA THR A 47 -9.54 -1.96 -0.76
C THR A 47 -8.89 -0.77 -0.08
N ARG A 48 -9.63 0.31 0.12
CA ARG A 48 -9.15 1.48 0.88
C ARG A 48 -8.88 1.12 2.33
N VAL A 49 -7.74 1.57 2.84
CA VAL A 49 -7.29 1.42 4.22
C VAL A 49 -6.92 2.80 4.74
N ASP A 50 -7.59 3.22 5.81
CA ASP A 50 -7.30 4.50 6.47
C ASP A 50 -6.12 4.35 7.45
N PRO A 51 -5.36 5.44 7.66
CA PRO A 51 -4.15 5.40 8.49
C PRO A 51 -4.49 5.22 9.97
N GLY A 52 -3.77 4.31 10.61
CA GLY A 52 -3.56 4.31 12.04
C GLY A 52 -2.41 5.23 12.40
N ARG A 53 -2.61 6.16 13.35
CA ARG A 53 -1.52 7.01 13.84
C ARG A 53 -0.55 6.20 14.71
N ALA A 54 0.67 6.02 14.24
CA ALA A 54 1.76 5.34 14.95
C ALA A 54 2.89 6.33 15.24
N GLY A 55 2.69 7.17 16.27
CA GLY A 55 3.64 8.23 16.63
C GLY A 55 3.75 9.32 15.57
N SER A 56 4.91 9.39 14.92
CA SER A 56 5.25 10.34 13.84
C SER A 56 5.08 9.74 12.43
N THR A 57 4.54 8.54 12.32
CA THR A 57 4.29 7.83 11.07
C THR A 57 2.86 7.34 11.01
N TYR A 58 2.37 7.07 9.81
CA TYR A 58 1.11 6.36 9.62
C TYR A 58 1.36 4.88 9.35
N SER A 59 0.54 4.04 9.95
CA SER A 59 0.56 2.60 9.72
C SER A 59 -0.79 2.14 9.20
N PHE A 60 -0.76 1.22 8.26
CA PHE A 60 -1.92 0.63 7.63
C PHE A 60 -1.77 -0.88 7.73
N ALA A 61 -2.86 -1.57 8.05
CA ALA A 61 -2.84 -3.02 8.11
C ALA A 61 -4.13 -3.57 7.53
N LEU A 62 -4.02 -4.46 6.54
CA LEU A 62 -5.15 -5.21 6.01
C LEU A 62 -4.85 -6.70 6.03
N SER A 63 -5.78 -7.45 6.63
CA SER A 63 -5.71 -8.90 6.72
C SER A 63 -6.59 -9.55 5.67
N PHE A 64 -6.00 -10.45 4.91
CA PHE A 64 -6.67 -11.29 3.93
C PHE A 64 -6.68 -12.74 4.40
N LYS A 65 -7.80 -13.44 4.22
CA LYS A 65 -7.95 -14.86 4.55
C LYS A 65 -8.00 -15.70 3.28
N LYS A 66 -7.67 -16.99 3.38
CA LYS A 66 -7.64 -17.95 2.27
C LYS A 66 -6.64 -17.56 1.16
N ILE A 67 -5.49 -17.02 1.57
CA ILE A 67 -4.42 -16.61 0.66
C ILE A 67 -3.41 -17.73 0.49
N THR A 68 -2.79 -17.81 -0.68
CA THR A 68 -1.71 -18.74 -0.97
C THR A 68 -0.37 -18.03 -0.86
N LYS A 69 0.67 -18.74 -0.43
CA LYS A 69 2.04 -18.21 -0.51
C LYS A 69 2.35 -17.83 -1.97
N GLY A 70 3.00 -16.68 -2.17
CA GLY A 70 3.29 -16.11 -3.48
C GLY A 70 2.18 -15.21 -4.03
N THR A 71 1.07 -15.01 -3.30
CA THR A 71 0.07 -14.01 -3.69
C THR A 71 0.67 -12.62 -3.63
N ALA A 72 0.58 -11.88 -4.73
CA ALA A 72 0.93 -10.47 -4.81
C ALA A 72 -0.23 -9.58 -4.32
N PHE A 73 0.12 -8.49 -3.66
CA PHE A 73 -0.76 -7.43 -3.19
C PHE A 73 -0.32 -6.13 -3.81
N GLU A 74 -1.24 -5.48 -4.52
CA GLU A 74 -1.02 -4.15 -5.08
C GLU A 74 -1.34 -3.10 -4.02
N VAL A 75 -0.39 -2.23 -3.72
CA VAL A 75 -0.55 -1.16 -2.75
C VAL A 75 -0.32 0.18 -3.41
N ILE A 76 -1.26 1.10 -3.25
CA ILE A 76 -1.20 2.45 -3.82
C ILE A 76 -1.44 3.43 -2.67
N ALA A 77 -0.53 4.40 -2.50
CA ALA A 77 -0.70 5.48 -1.55
C ALA A 77 -1.39 6.68 -2.20
N TYR A 78 -2.14 7.43 -1.41
CA TYR A 78 -2.81 8.64 -1.85
C TYR A 78 -2.50 9.76 -0.88
N ASN A 79 -2.17 10.94 -1.39
CA ASN A 79 -2.03 12.15 -0.58
C ASN A 79 -3.40 12.77 -0.26
N SER A 80 -3.40 13.88 0.49
CA SER A 80 -4.65 14.55 0.88
C SER A 80 -5.40 15.17 -0.31
N ASP A 81 -4.74 15.42 -1.43
CA ASP A 81 -5.33 15.92 -2.68
C ASP A 81 -5.95 14.80 -3.53
N GLY A 82 -5.80 13.52 -3.10
CA GLY A 82 -6.29 12.36 -3.82
C GLY A 82 -5.39 11.90 -4.98
N VAL A 83 -4.17 12.41 -5.05
CA VAL A 83 -3.16 12.02 -6.03
C VAL A 83 -2.55 10.67 -5.65
N ALA A 84 -2.54 9.74 -6.58
CA ALA A 84 -2.01 8.39 -6.39
C ALA A 84 -0.48 8.35 -6.50
N SER A 85 0.13 7.44 -5.74
CA SER A 85 1.52 7.05 -5.88
C SER A 85 1.71 5.99 -6.97
N GLU A 86 2.96 5.59 -7.18
CA GLU A 86 3.29 4.37 -7.90
C GLU A 86 2.65 3.14 -7.23
N ILE A 87 2.48 2.07 -8.00
CA ILE A 87 1.93 0.81 -7.50
C ILE A 87 3.07 0.01 -6.86
N TYR A 88 3.01 -0.17 -5.55
CA TYR A 88 3.92 -1.02 -4.81
C TYR A 88 3.38 -2.45 -4.77
N THR A 89 4.13 -3.39 -5.32
CA THR A 89 3.76 -4.81 -5.28
C THR A 89 4.43 -5.49 -4.10
N ALA A 90 3.64 -6.13 -3.23
CA ALA A 90 4.15 -6.86 -2.08
C ALA A 90 3.70 -8.32 -2.13
N ILE A 91 4.61 -9.26 -1.91
CA ILE A 91 4.34 -10.70 -2.05
C ILE A 91 4.22 -11.34 -0.67
N ALA A 92 3.20 -12.19 -0.48
CA ALA A 92 3.09 -13.04 0.70
C ALA A 92 4.14 -14.16 0.66
N GLU A 93 5.21 -14.04 1.45
CA GLU A 93 6.29 -15.05 1.57
C GLU A 93 6.09 -16.08 2.68
#